data_AF-B3SFR4-F1
#
_entry.id   AF-B3SFR4-F1
#
_cell.length_a   1.000
_cell.length_b   1.000
_cell.length_c   1.000
_cell.angle_alpha   90.00
_cell.angle_beta   90.00
_cell.angle_gamma   90.00
#
_symmetry.space_group_name_H-M   'P 1'
#
loop_
_entity.id
_entity.type
_entity.pdbx_description
1 polymer ?
#
loop_
_entity_poly.entity_id
_entity_poly.type
_entity_poly.pdbx_seq_one_letter_code
_entity_poly.pdbx_strand_id
1 'polypeptide(L)'
;WKMQSDVWGTVTPDGSISHITGGNFAQSSITINGWLRDFLWSQASQVIQSYGSAASAYGLIFLGAHFIWAFSLMFLFSGRGYWQELIESIVWAHNKLNFAPAIQPRALSITQGRAVGLAHYLLGGIGTTWAFFLARAVSIS
;
A
#
# COMPACT_ATOMS: atom_id res chain seq x y z
N TRP A 1 0.54 -1.52 -17.30
CA TRP A 1 -0.12 -0.58 -18.23
C TRP A 1 0.09 -0.95 -19.69
N LYS A 2 1.32 -0.94 -20.21
CA LYS A 2 1.64 -1.26 -21.63
C LYS A 2 0.87 -2.46 -22.20
N MET A 3 0.87 -3.59 -21.48
CA MET A 3 0.13 -4.79 -21.89
C MET A 3 -1.38 -4.56 -22.08
N GLN A 4 -2.05 -3.86 -21.17
CA GLN A 4 -3.50 -3.59 -21.28
C GLN A 4 -3.83 -2.55 -22.37
N SER A 5 -2.88 -1.72 -22.75
CA SER A 5 -3.09 -0.65 -23.71
C SER A 5 -2.86 -1.10 -25.15
N ASP A 6 -1.82 -1.90 -25.38
CA ASP A 6 -1.30 -2.17 -26.73
C ASP A 6 -1.16 -3.67 -27.05
N VAL A 7 -1.52 -4.57 -26.14
CA VAL A 7 -1.36 -6.03 -26.36
C VAL A 7 -2.63 -6.80 -26.06
N TRP A 8 -3.10 -6.79 -24.81
CA TRP A 8 -4.29 -7.52 -24.38
C TRP A 8 -5.57 -6.81 -24.83
N GLY A 9 -6.56 -7.60 -25.23
CA GLY A 9 -7.82 -7.13 -25.78
C GLY A 9 -8.66 -8.28 -26.33
N THR A 10 -9.83 -7.96 -26.87
CA THR A 10 -10.69 -8.92 -27.56
C THR A 10 -10.53 -8.77 -29.08
N VAL A 11 -10.53 -9.89 -29.81
CA VAL A 11 -10.48 -9.90 -31.28
C VAL A 11 -11.90 -9.83 -31.80
N THR A 12 -12.20 -8.82 -32.63
CA THR A 12 -13.51 -8.65 -33.25
C THR A 12 -13.65 -9.49 -34.52
N PRO A 13 -14.87 -9.72 -35.05
CA PRO A 13 -15.09 -10.58 -36.21
C PRO A 13 -14.35 -10.17 -37.49
N ASP A 14 -13.95 -8.89 -37.60
CA ASP A 14 -13.15 -8.35 -38.71
C ASP A 14 -11.63 -8.54 -38.53
N GLY A 15 -11.21 -9.17 -37.44
CA GLY A 15 -9.81 -9.44 -37.11
C GLY A 15 -9.07 -8.28 -36.43
N SER A 16 -9.75 -7.16 -36.15
CA SER A 16 -9.16 -6.07 -35.36
C SER A 16 -9.13 -6.40 -33.86
N ILE A 17 -8.23 -5.76 -33.11
CA ILE A 17 -8.07 -5.96 -31.67
C ILE A 17 -8.64 -4.75 -30.92
N SER A 18 -9.61 -4.97 -30.06
CA SER A 18 -10.09 -3.97 -29.09
C SER A 18 -9.31 -4.09 -27.79
N HIS A 19 -8.28 -3.27 -27.62
CA HIS A 19 -7.43 -3.30 -26.42
C HIS A 19 -8.17 -2.84 -25.15
N ILE A 20 -7.82 -3.44 -24.00
CA ILE A 20 -8.51 -3.19 -22.71
C ILE A 20 -8.56 -1.70 -22.34
N THR A 21 -7.49 -0.94 -22.61
CA THR A 21 -7.45 0.51 -22.38
C THR A 21 -7.29 1.33 -23.68
N GLY A 22 -7.61 0.74 -24.83
CA GLY A 22 -7.75 1.45 -26.11
C GLY A 22 -6.53 2.23 -26.58
N GLY A 23 -5.30 1.71 -26.43
CA GLY A 23 -4.09 2.35 -26.95
C GLY A 23 -3.71 3.69 -26.28
N ASN A 24 -4.27 4.00 -25.11
CA ASN A 24 -4.01 5.26 -24.41
C ASN A 24 -2.55 5.45 -23.93
N PHE A 25 -1.70 4.42 -23.95
CA PHE A 25 -0.35 4.48 -23.39
C PHE A 25 0.52 5.50 -24.13
N ALA A 26 0.46 5.54 -25.47
CA ALA A 26 1.33 6.39 -26.29
C ALA A 26 1.25 7.89 -25.94
N GLN A 27 0.06 8.40 -25.58
CA GLN A 27 -0.14 9.81 -25.26
C GLN A 27 -0.19 10.07 -23.75
N SER A 28 -0.63 9.10 -22.94
CA SER A 28 -0.78 9.32 -21.50
C SER A 28 0.51 9.01 -20.72
N SER A 29 1.31 8.01 -21.12
CA SER A 29 2.46 7.58 -20.32
C SER A 29 3.66 8.54 -20.36
N ILE A 30 3.60 9.58 -21.20
CA ILE A 30 4.67 10.59 -21.32
C ILE A 30 4.54 11.72 -20.30
N THR A 31 3.48 11.72 -19.47
CA THR A 31 3.29 12.72 -18.41
C THR A 31 2.97 12.06 -17.08
N ILE A 32 3.45 12.63 -15.97
CA ILE A 32 3.09 12.18 -14.60
C ILE A 32 1.58 12.24 -14.40
N ASN A 33 0.91 13.26 -14.94
CA ASN A 33 -0.55 13.38 -14.85
C ASN A 33 -1.26 12.22 -15.55
N GLY A 34 -0.78 11.76 -16.71
CA GLY A 34 -1.33 10.58 -17.37
C GLY A 34 -1.12 9.30 -16.56
N TRP A 35 0.03 9.13 -15.89
CA TRP A 35 0.23 8.01 -14.94
C TRP A 35 -0.73 8.08 -13.75
N LEU A 36 -1.00 9.27 -13.22
CA LEU A 36 -1.94 9.44 -12.11
C LEU A 36 -3.39 9.20 -12.55
N ARG A 37 -3.81 9.77 -13.68
CA ARG A 37 -5.20 9.74 -14.15
C ARG A 37 -5.56 8.43 -14.86
N ASP A 38 -4.81 8.06 -15.88
CA ASP A 38 -5.21 7.01 -16.83
C ASP A 38 -4.71 5.62 -16.40
N PHE A 39 -3.74 5.57 -15.50
CA PHE A 39 -3.27 4.33 -14.89
C PHE A 39 -3.74 4.18 -13.45
N LEU A 40 -3.22 4.99 -12.51
CA LEU A 40 -3.49 4.77 -11.08
C LEU A 40 -4.97 5.01 -10.73
N TRP A 41 -5.53 6.16 -11.08
CA TRP A 41 -6.91 6.50 -10.77
C TRP A 41 -7.91 5.61 -11.52
N SER A 42 -7.79 5.55 -12.86
CA SER A 42 -8.74 4.77 -13.68
C SER A 42 -8.73 3.28 -13.35
N GLN A 43 -7.55 2.66 -13.19
CA GLN A 43 -7.44 1.22 -12.96
C GLN A 43 -7.61 0.83 -11.48
N ALA A 44 -7.66 1.79 -10.55
CA ALA A 44 -8.00 1.51 -9.16
C ALA A 44 -9.51 1.34 -8.94
N SER A 45 -10.34 1.67 -9.93
CA SER A 45 -11.80 1.54 -9.87
C SER A 45 -12.25 0.13 -9.42
N GLN A 46 -11.60 -0.92 -9.93
CA GLN A 46 -11.93 -2.31 -9.58
C GLN A 46 -11.65 -2.62 -8.11
N VAL A 47 -10.49 -2.20 -7.58
CA VAL A 47 -10.11 -2.52 -6.19
C VAL A 47 -11.00 -1.78 -5.18
N ILE A 48 -11.34 -0.52 -5.45
CA ILE A 48 -12.17 0.29 -4.53
C ILE A 48 -13.66 -0.03 -4.58
N GLN A 49 -14.16 -0.61 -5.69
CA GLN A 49 -15.55 -1.05 -5.83
C GLN A 49 -15.73 -2.56 -5.60
N SER A 50 -14.70 -3.25 -5.10
CA SER A 50 -14.72 -4.71 -4.92
C SER A 50 -15.58 -5.21 -3.75
N TYR A 51 -16.07 -4.31 -2.89
CA TYR A 51 -16.81 -4.65 -1.68
C TYR A 51 -18.15 -5.35 -2.03
N GLY A 52 -18.48 -6.40 -1.30
CA GLY A 52 -19.67 -7.23 -1.58
C GLY A 52 -19.50 -8.19 -2.77
N SER A 53 -18.30 -8.32 -3.33
CA SER A 53 -17.97 -9.29 -4.39
C SER A 53 -16.94 -10.32 -3.91
N ALA A 54 -16.68 -11.34 -4.75
CA ALA A 54 -15.60 -12.31 -4.53
C ALA A 54 -14.19 -11.66 -4.49
N ALA A 55 -14.03 -10.46 -5.06
CA ALA A 55 -12.78 -9.70 -5.04
C ALA A 55 -12.62 -8.81 -3.79
N SER A 56 -13.58 -8.80 -2.86
CA SER A 56 -13.59 -7.92 -1.69
C SER A 56 -12.35 -8.05 -0.80
N ALA A 57 -11.74 -9.24 -0.74
CA ALA A 57 -10.49 -9.45 -0.01
C ALA A 57 -9.34 -8.55 -0.54
N TYR A 58 -9.29 -8.30 -1.85
CA TYR A 58 -8.29 -7.37 -2.41
C TYR A 58 -8.57 -5.93 -1.97
N GLY A 59 -9.83 -5.49 -1.94
CA GLY A 59 -10.19 -4.16 -1.40
C GLY A 59 -9.77 -3.98 0.06
N LEU A 60 -9.99 -5.01 0.90
CA LEU A 60 -9.57 -4.99 2.31
C LEU A 60 -8.05 -4.94 2.46
N ILE A 61 -7.31 -5.78 1.70
CA ILE A 61 -5.84 -5.79 1.72
C ILE A 61 -5.28 -4.46 1.19
N PHE A 62 -5.91 -3.86 0.17
CA PHE A 62 -5.50 -2.57 -0.37
C PHE A 62 -5.51 -1.50 0.73
N LEU A 63 -6.59 -1.37 1.50
CA LEU A 63 -6.64 -0.42 2.63
C LEU A 63 -5.68 -0.80 3.76
N GLY A 64 -5.61 -2.08 4.14
CA GLY A 64 -4.70 -2.55 5.19
C GLY A 64 -3.23 -2.28 4.86
N ALA A 65 -2.85 -2.45 3.59
CA ALA A 65 -1.50 -2.19 3.11
C ALA A 65 -1.18 -0.69 3.08
N HIS A 66 -2.14 0.18 2.71
CA HIS A 66 -1.97 1.63 2.86
C HIS A 66 -1.74 2.03 4.31
N PHE A 67 -2.50 1.44 5.24
CA PHE A 67 -2.32 1.67 6.67
C PHE A 67 -0.91 1.26 7.14
N ILE A 68 -0.46 0.06 6.77
CA ILE A 68 0.88 -0.44 7.12
C ILE A 68 1.98 0.45 6.54
N TRP A 69 1.82 0.90 5.29
CA TRP A 69 2.75 1.82 4.66
C TRP A 69 2.82 3.15 5.42
N ALA A 70 1.68 3.75 5.77
CA ALA A 70 1.66 5.00 6.53
C ALA A 70 2.19 4.83 7.96
N PHE A 71 1.88 3.70 8.62
CA PHE A 71 2.39 3.35 9.94
C PHE A 71 3.92 3.28 9.96
N SER A 72 4.54 2.83 8.87
CA SER A 72 6.00 2.79 8.75
C SER A 72 6.65 4.18 8.90
N LEU A 73 5.98 5.24 8.46
CA LEU A 73 6.50 6.61 8.50
C LEU A 73 6.69 7.11 9.93
N MET A 74 5.90 6.60 10.88
CA MET A 74 6.09 6.88 12.31
C MET A 74 7.52 6.50 12.76
N PHE A 75 8.05 5.36 12.31
CA PHE A 75 9.40 4.92 12.66
C PHE A 75 10.50 5.61 11.83
N LEU A 76 10.19 5.95 10.58
CA LEU A 76 11.16 6.55 9.66
C LEU A 76 11.37 8.06 9.91
N PHE A 77 10.35 8.77 10.40
CA PHE A 77 10.41 10.21 10.64
C PHE A 77 10.68 10.59 12.11
N SER A 78 10.61 9.62 13.04
CA SER A 78 10.92 9.85 14.45
C SER A 78 12.23 9.19 14.87
N GLY A 79 12.73 9.59 16.05
CA GLY A 79 13.95 9.04 16.65
C GLY A 79 13.69 8.39 17.99
N ARG A 80 14.63 7.55 18.43
CA ARG A 80 14.56 6.81 19.70
C ARG A 80 14.36 7.71 20.92
N GLY A 81 14.97 8.90 20.95
CA GLY A 81 14.95 9.81 22.11
C GLY A 81 13.53 10.16 22.54
N TYR A 82 12.71 10.65 21.59
CA TYR A 82 11.30 10.96 21.81
C TYR A 82 10.52 9.80 22.42
N TRP A 83 10.66 8.59 21.86
CA TRP A 83 9.96 7.42 22.36
C TRP A 83 10.45 6.96 23.73
N GLN A 84 11.73 7.16 24.04
CA GLN A 84 12.30 6.79 25.33
C GLN A 84 11.77 7.71 26.45
N GLU A 85 11.70 9.01 26.20
CA GLU A 85 11.12 9.98 27.15
C GLU A 85 9.62 9.73 27.39
N LEU A 86 8.88 9.35 26.33
CA LEU A 86 7.49 8.93 26.47
C LEU A 86 7.35 7.67 27.34
N ILE A 87 8.21 6.66 27.10
CA ILE A 87 8.22 5.43 27.90
C ILE A 87 8.52 5.73 29.37
N GLU A 88 9.40 6.68 29.68
CA GLU A 88 9.70 7.07 31.05
C GLU A 88 8.47 7.63 31.78
N SER A 89 7.69 8.47 31.11
CA SER A 89 6.41 8.98 31.64
C SER A 89 5.38 7.86 31.87
N ILE A 90 5.31 6.88 30.96
CA ILE A 90 4.42 5.71 31.09
C ILE A 90 4.88 4.81 32.24
N VAL A 91 6.18 4.57 32.38
CA VAL A 91 6.76 3.75 33.45
C VAL A 91 6.55 4.40 34.83
N TRP A 92 6.60 5.73 34.91
CA TRP A 92 6.22 6.44 36.13
C TRP A 92 4.78 6.09 36.56
N ALA A 93 3.83 6.09 35.63
CA ALA A 93 2.44 5.73 35.93
C ALA A 93 2.30 4.25 36.36
N HIS A 94 3.05 3.34 35.73
CA HIS A 94 3.04 1.92 36.11
C HIS A 94 3.60 1.69 37.51
N ASN A 95 4.68 2.40 37.88
CA ASN A 95 5.25 2.33 39.22
C ASN A 95 4.27 2.87 40.26
N LYS A 96 3.51 3.92 39.96
CA LYS A 96 2.52 4.48 40.89
C LYS A 96 1.44 3.48 41.28
N LEU A 97 1.10 2.56 40.37
CA LEU A 97 0.12 1.48 40.58
C LEU A 97 0.76 0.13 40.94
N ASN A 98 2.07 0.08 41.18
CA ASN A 98 2.82 -1.14 41.48
C ASN A 98 2.64 -2.27 40.44
N PHE A 99 2.47 -1.93 39.16
CA PHE A 99 2.40 -2.89 38.05
C PHE A 99 3.53 -2.68 37.03
N ALA A 100 4.64 -2.07 37.44
CA ALA A 100 5.80 -1.94 36.59
C ALA A 100 6.46 -3.33 36.35
N PRO A 101 6.83 -3.65 35.11
CA PRO A 101 7.51 -4.91 34.82
C PRO A 101 8.93 -4.92 35.39
N ALA A 102 9.43 -6.11 35.74
CA ALA A 102 10.81 -6.28 36.22
C ALA A 102 11.86 -6.02 35.12
N ILE A 103 11.55 -6.37 33.88
CA ILE A 103 12.39 -6.06 32.71
C ILE A 103 12.07 -4.63 32.26
N GLN A 104 13.07 -3.76 32.30
CA GLN A 104 12.86 -2.34 32.03
C GLN A 104 12.54 -2.10 30.54
N PRO A 105 11.39 -1.47 30.21
CA PRO A 105 11.05 -1.18 28.84
C PRO A 105 11.98 -0.13 28.25
N ARG A 106 12.35 -0.33 26.99
CA ARG A 106 13.24 0.55 26.22
C ARG A 106 12.65 0.77 24.84
N ALA A 107 12.79 2.00 24.35
CA ALA A 107 12.55 2.27 22.94
C ALA A 107 13.54 1.48 22.08
N LEU A 108 13.10 1.07 20.89
CA LEU A 108 13.91 0.33 19.91
C LEU A 108 15.26 1.01 19.67
N SER A 109 16.29 0.22 19.41
CA SER A 109 17.57 0.77 18.96
C SER A 109 17.41 1.53 17.64
N ILE A 110 18.34 2.43 17.32
CA ILE A 110 18.30 3.22 16.07
C ILE A 110 18.23 2.29 14.84
N THR A 111 19.05 1.24 14.81
CA THR A 111 19.07 0.26 13.72
C THR A 111 17.76 -0.52 13.65
N GLN A 112 17.21 -0.96 14.79
CA GLN A 112 15.91 -1.65 14.81
C GLN A 112 14.77 -0.74 14.37
N GLY A 113 14.73 0.52 14.79
CA GLY A 113 13.70 1.48 14.34
C GLY A 113 13.71 1.66 12.83
N ARG A 114 14.90 1.80 12.23
CA ARG A 114 15.08 1.85 10.76
C ARG A 114 14.61 0.55 10.09
N ALA A 115 14.99 -0.61 10.64
CA ALA A 115 14.60 -1.90 10.09
C ALA A 115 13.08 -2.14 10.15
N VAL A 116 12.43 -1.80 11.28
CA VAL A 116 10.98 -1.88 11.45
C VAL A 116 10.28 -0.93 10.47
N GLY A 117 10.76 0.31 10.35
CA GLY A 117 10.26 1.26 9.36
C GLY A 117 10.36 0.72 7.93
N LEU A 118 11.54 0.26 7.51
CA LEU A 118 11.72 -0.29 6.15
C LEU A 118 10.86 -1.53 5.90
N ALA A 119 10.75 -2.44 6.87
CA ALA A 119 9.95 -3.64 6.75
C ALA A 119 8.47 -3.32 6.49
N HIS A 120 7.89 -2.41 7.27
CA HIS A 120 6.49 -1.99 7.07
C HIS A 120 6.31 -1.16 5.80
N TYR A 121 7.29 -0.32 5.45
CA TYR A 121 7.25 0.46 4.21
C TYR A 121 7.17 -0.45 2.98
N LEU A 122 8.03 -1.48 2.92
CA LEU A 122 8.04 -2.46 1.84
C LEU A 122 6.77 -3.33 1.86
N LEU A 123 6.38 -3.85 3.03
CA LEU A 123 5.19 -4.68 3.16
C LEU A 123 3.93 -3.93 2.71
N GLY A 124 3.73 -2.70 3.17
CA GLY A 124 2.59 -1.87 2.82
C GLY A 124 2.61 -1.40 1.37
N GLY A 125 3.79 -1.01 0.85
CA GLY A 125 3.94 -0.60 -0.55
C GLY A 125 3.66 -1.74 -1.53
N ILE A 126 4.29 -2.90 -1.31
CA ILE A 126 4.12 -4.09 -2.15
C ILE A 126 2.69 -4.64 -2.01
N GLY A 127 2.15 -4.71 -0.79
CA GLY A 127 0.79 -5.17 -0.54
C GLY A 127 -0.27 -4.32 -1.24
N THR A 128 -0.08 -2.99 -1.26
CA THR A 128 -0.94 -2.04 -1.97
C THR A 128 -0.96 -2.34 -3.47
N THR A 129 0.23 -2.46 -4.08
CA THR A 129 0.35 -2.74 -5.52
C THR A 129 -0.16 -4.13 -5.87
N TRP A 130 0.06 -5.13 -5.02
CA TRP A 130 -0.42 -6.50 -5.21
C TRP A 130 -1.96 -6.54 -5.26
N ALA A 131 -2.63 -5.91 -4.30
CA ALA A 131 -4.08 -5.86 -4.25
C ALA A 131 -4.69 -5.10 -5.43
N PHE A 132 -4.08 -3.96 -5.79
CA PHE A 132 -4.44 -3.18 -6.98
C PHE A 132 -4.37 -4.02 -8.26
N PHE A 133 -3.26 -4.71 -8.49
CA PHE A 133 -3.07 -5.49 -9.71
C PHE A 133 -3.98 -6.70 -9.79
N LEU A 134 -4.17 -7.46 -8.71
CA LEU A 134 -5.00 -8.66 -8.77
C LEU A 134 -6.48 -8.34 -8.87
N ALA A 135 -6.98 -7.33 -8.15
CA ALA A 135 -8.35 -6.87 -8.32
C ALA A 135 -8.60 -6.40 -9.77
N ARG A 136 -7.68 -5.63 -10.33
CA ARG A 136 -7.76 -5.18 -11.73
C ARG A 136 -7.73 -6.36 -12.69
N ALA A 137 -6.78 -7.28 -12.55
CA ALA A 137 -6.56 -8.38 -13.49
C ALA A 137 -7.76 -9.34 -13.55
N VAL A 138 -8.34 -9.71 -12.41
CA VAL A 138 -9.50 -10.61 -12.34
C VAL A 138 -10.78 -9.97 -12.89
N SER A 139 -10.89 -8.63 -12.84
CA SER A 139 -12.07 -7.91 -13.33
C SER A 139 -12.04 -7.56 -14.82
N ILE A 140 -10.89 -7.67 -15.49
CA ILE A 140 -10.74 -7.36 -16.92
C ILE A 140 -10.47 -8.59 -17.78
N SER A 141 -10.32 -9.76 -17.14
CA SER A 141 -10.19 -11.06 -17.78
C SER A 141 -11.54 -11.62 -18.19
#